data_AF-A0A4S2H5F0-F1
#
_entry.id   AF-A0A4S2H5F0-F1
#
_cell.length_a   1.000
_cell.length_b   1.000
_cell.length_c   1.000
_cell.angle_alpha   90.00
_cell.angle_beta   90.00
_cell.angle_gamma   90.00
#
_symmetry.space_group_name_H-M   'P 1'
#
loop_
_entity.id
_entity.type
_entity.pdbx_description
1 polymer ?
#
loop_
_entity_poly.entity_id
_entity_poly.type
_entity_poly.pdbx_seq_one_letter_code
_entity_poly.pdbx_strand_id
1 'polypeptide(L)' 'MKRELSPWGKQCKIQMLTLEKSLNDICRETNLSRSYVSSIINGRTVAPDETVGAISRVLDVDMGLKR' A
#
# COMPACT_ATOMS: atom_id res chain seq x y z
N MET A 1 6.67 -18.90 7.93
CA MET A 1 7.74 -18.09 7.30
C MET A 1 7.41 -16.61 7.44
N LYS A 2 8.31 -15.81 8.03
CA LYS A 2 8.18 -14.35 8.06
C LYS A 2 8.52 -13.84 6.66
N ARG A 3 7.53 -13.54 5.83
CA ARG A 3 7.78 -12.87 4.55
C ARG A 3 8.31 -11.48 4.87
N GLU A 4 9.50 -11.17 4.37
CA GLU A 4 10.05 -9.84 4.50
C GLU A 4 9.21 -8.87 3.66
N LEU A 5 8.94 -7.69 4.22
CA LEU A 5 8.26 -6.63 3.49
C LEU A 5 9.14 -6.19 2.32
N SER A 6 8.53 -6.05 1.14
CA SER A 6 9.17 -5.38 0.01
C SER A 6 9.56 -3.94 0.39
N PRO A 7 10.53 -3.32 -0.29
CA PRO A 7 10.85 -1.90 -0.08
C PRO A 7 9.61 -1.01 -0.17
N TRP A 8 8.74 -1.23 -1.16
CA TRP A 8 7.46 -0.54 -1.30
C TRP A 8 6.54 -0.75 -0.09
N GLY A 9 6.37 -1.99 0.38
CA GLY A 9 5.55 -2.28 1.56
C GLY A 9 6.09 -1.63 2.84
N LYS A 10 7.41 -1.48 2.97
CA LYS A 10 8.05 -0.70 4.06
C LYS A 10 7.72 0.78 3.93
N GLN A 11 7.85 1.36 2.73
CA GLN A 11 7.50 2.77 2.48
C GLN A 11 6.03 3.05 2.76
N CYS A 12 5.11 2.17 2.34
CA CYS A 12 3.68 2.31 2.68
C CYS A 12 3.47 2.40 4.19
N LYS A 13 4.13 1.55 4.99
CA LYS A 13 3.99 1.59 6.46
C LYS A 13 4.56 2.86 7.08
N ILE A 14 5.67 3.36 6.55
CA ILE A 14 6.24 4.65 6.96
C ILE A 14 5.23 5.76 6.67
N GLN A 15 4.72 5.84 5.44
CA GLN A 15 3.78 6.89 5.05
C GLN A 15 2.43 6.82 5.77
N MET A 16 1.94 5.62 6.10
CA MET A 16 0.77 5.48 6.97
C MET A 16 0.98 6.17 8.33
N LEU A 17 2.18 6.08 8.91
CA LEU A 17 2.51 6.77 10.16
C LEU A 17 2.70 8.27 9.93
N THR A 18 3.45 8.66 8.90
CA THR A 18 3.72 10.07 8.55
C THR A 18 2.44 10.86 8.28
N LEU A 19 1.48 10.24 7.58
CA LEU A 19 0.21 10.86 7.18
C LEU A 19 -0.91 10.61 8.19
N GLU A 20 -0.62 9.91 9.30
CA GLU A 20 -1.61 9.45 10.29
C GLU A 20 -2.81 8.70 9.67
N LYS A 21 -2.58 7.99 8.57
CA LYS A 21 -3.60 7.22 7.83
C LYS A 21 -3.67 5.78 8.34
N SER A 22 -4.87 5.35 8.71
CA SER A 22 -5.15 3.95 9.02
C SER A 22 -5.42 3.14 7.75
N LEU A 23 -5.40 1.81 7.87
CA LEU A 23 -5.86 0.93 6.77
C LEU A 23 -7.30 1.26 6.33
N ASN A 24 -8.17 1.71 7.24
CA ASN A 24 -9.55 2.03 6.89
C ASN A 24 -9.64 3.28 6.00
N ASP A 25 -8.75 4.25 6.19
CA ASP A 25 -8.71 5.46 5.38
C ASP A 25 -8.29 5.12 3.95
N ILE A 26 -7.26 4.28 3.81
CA ILE A 26 -6.84 3.74 2.51
C ILE A 26 -7.99 2.98 1.84
N CYS A 27 -8.72 2.14 2.58
CA CYS A 27 -9.87 1.40 2.03
C CYS A 27 -10.97 2.32 1.53
N ARG A 28 -11.29 3.39 2.28
CA ARG A 28 -12.30 4.38 1.87
C ARG A 28 -11.89 5.12 0.60
N GLU A 29 -10.63 5.52 0.49
CA GLU A 29 -10.12 6.28 -0.66
C GLU A 29 -9.92 5.42 -1.91
N THR A 30 -9.59 4.14 -1.75
CA THR A 30 -9.36 3.21 -2.87
C THR A 30 -10.59 2.37 -3.24
N ASN A 31 -11.64 2.38 -2.40
CA ASN A 31 -12.78 1.47 -2.47
C ASN A 31 -12.38 -0.03 -2.45
N LEU A 32 -11.27 -0.36 -1.78
CA LEU A 32 -10.76 -1.72 -1.62
C LEU A 32 -11.08 -2.28 -0.23
N SER A 33 -11.11 -3.62 -0.12
CA SER A 33 -11.32 -4.25 1.17
C SER A 33 -10.06 -4.19 2.05
N ARG A 34 -10.26 -4.08 3.37
CA ARG A 34 -9.17 -4.00 4.36
C ARG A 34 -8.24 -5.21 4.32
N SER A 35 -8.81 -6.41 4.13
CA SER A 35 -8.02 -7.65 4.03
C SER A 35 -7.13 -7.63 2.80
N TYR A 36 -7.63 -7.11 1.67
CA TYR A 36 -6.88 -7.00 0.42
C TYR A 36 -5.77 -5.97 0.49
N VAL A 37 -6.06 -4.74 0.95
CA VAL A 37 -5.03 -3.69 1.15
C VAL A 37 -3.94 -4.19 2.12
N SER A 38 -4.35 -4.85 3.21
CA SER A 38 -3.41 -5.44 4.17
C SER A 38 -2.57 -6.57 3.56
N SER A 39 -3.14 -7.42 2.71
CA SER A 39 -2.38 -8.52 2.11
C SER A 39 -1.37 -8.01 1.08
N ILE A 40 -1.69 -6.94 0.34
CA ILE A 40 -0.80 -6.28 -0.62
C ILE A 40 0.37 -5.61 0.09
N ILE A 41 0.11 -4.68 1.03
CA ILE A 41 1.16 -3.94 1.77
C ILE A 41 2.11 -4.91 2.50
N ASN A 42 1.59 -6.04 3.00
CA ASN A 42 2.40 -7.05 3.68
C ASN A 42 3.04 -8.10 2.76
N GLY A 43 3.01 -7.92 1.43
CA GLY A 43 3.65 -8.83 0.47
C GLY A 43 3.06 -10.25 0.46
N ARG A 44 1.81 -10.41 0.89
CA ARG A 44 1.08 -11.70 0.86
C ARG A 44 0.37 -11.93 -0.46
N THR A 45 -0.02 -10.85 -1.15
CA THR A 45 -0.75 -10.88 -2.42
C THR A 45 -0.06 -9.98 -3.43
N VAL A 46 0.11 -10.48 -4.65
CA VAL A 46 0.46 -9.65 -5.82
C VAL A 46 -0.84 -9.04 -6.35
N ALA A 47 -0.86 -7.74 -6.57
CA ALA A 47 -2.01 -7.02 -7.10
C ALA A 47 -1.67 -6.39 -8.46
N PRO A 48 -2.69 -6.08 -9.29
CA PRO A 48 -2.48 -5.32 -10.52
C PRO A 48 -1.82 -3.97 -10.26
N ASP A 49 -1.05 -3.47 -11.23
CA ASP A 49 -0.33 -2.20 -11.13
C ASP A 49 -1.26 -1.01 -10.84
N GLU A 50 -2.50 -1.04 -11.35
CA GLU A 50 -3.54 -0.05 -11.03
C GLU A 50 -3.87 0.01 -9.53
N THR A 51 -3.92 -1.15 -8.87
CA THR A 51 -4.23 -1.26 -7.44
C THR A 51 -3.04 -0.75 -6.62
N VAL A 52 -1.83 -1.15 -7.01
CA VAL A 52 -0.60 -0.67 -6.36
C VAL A 52 -0.46 0.84 -6.54
N GLY A 53 -0.75 1.36 -7.73
CA GLY A 53 -0.75 2.78 -8.05
C GLY A 53 -1.79 3.57 -7.25
N ALA A 54 -3.00 3.04 -7.06
CA ALA A 54 -4.03 3.66 -6.24
C ALA A 54 -3.60 3.78 -4.76
N ILE A 55 -3.07 2.70 -4.18
CA ILE A 55 -2.55 2.71 -2.79
C ILE A 55 -1.36 3.67 -2.68
N SER A 56 -0.47 3.66 -3.66
CA SER A 56 0.72 4.54 -3.66
C SER A 56 0.33 6.01 -3.76
N ARG A 57 -0.71 6.36 -4.52
CA ARG A 57 -1.23 7.72 -4.59
C ARG A 57 -1.83 8.18 -3.26
N VAL A 58 -2.60 7.32 -2.58
CA VAL A 58 -3.19 7.64 -1.27
C VAL A 58 -2.12 7.83 -0.19
N LEU A 59 -1.02 7.08 -0.29
CA LEU A 59 0.08 7.13 0.68
C LEU A 59 1.24 8.03 0.24
N ASP A 60 1.13 8.73 -0.89
CA ASP A 60 2.21 9.52 -1.48
C ASP A 60 3.55 8.75 -1.49
N VAL A 61 3.51 7.51 -1.96
CA VAL A 61 4.68 6.64 -2.13
C VAL A 61 5.15 6.77 -3.57
N ASP A 62 6.38 7.23 -3.75
CA ASP A 62 6.99 7.27 -5.08
C ASP A 62 7.21 5.84 -5.60
N MET A 63 6.54 5.54 -6.70
CA MET A 63 6.58 4.22 -7.34
C MET A 63 7.79 4.03 -8.24
N GLY A 64 8.64 5.05 -8.44
CA GLY A 64 9.76 4.97 -9.40
C GLY A 64 9.30 4.61 -10.83
N LEU A 65 8.00 4.74 -11.11
CA LEU A 65 7.41 4.56 -12.43
C LEU A 65 7.91 5.75 -13.25
N LYS A 66 8.96 5.51 -14.04
CA LYS A 66 9.46 6.47 -15.03
C LYS A 66 8.26 6.97 -15.84
N ARG A 67 8.00 8.27 -15.73
CA ARG A 67 7.06 9.00 -16.58
C ARG A 67 7.45 8.87 -18.04
#